data_AF-A0A7X6DT15-F1
#
_entry.id   AF-A0A7X6DT15-F1
#
_cell.length_a   1.000
_cell.length_b   1.000
_cell.length_c   1.000
_cell.angle_alpha   90.00
_cell.angle_beta   90.00
_cell.angle_gamma   90.00
#
_symmetry.space_group_name_H-M   'P 1'
#
loop_
_entity.id
_entity.type
_entity.pdbx_description
1 polymer ?
#
loop_
_entity_poly.entity_id
_entity_poly.type
_entity_poly.pdbx_seq_one_letter_code
_entity_poly.pdbx_strand_id
1 'polypeptide(L)'
;MSHFLILETERGIALIAAVFLIVVFGFLGVTVVSLVGTQGFSAMNEVKSDQAFFIAAGGMQMARYQFETGTPCAGLTNAVPTALGAGSFTTVGTAYNPVSTLVDQAGGITSSAATIPVDSIAGYAPHGRIRIDAESIDYAGTSTDALVCGAPACFTGAERGADGTTAAPHADNAQVTQNQCLIRSTGTVIGAFGNSRRVIEVGVANSGPSVQTGENTISGHPSDTVTLDIPLPTPVDPARAFLLFNTRHNHNEPTGAMLRGQILDANTIRFQQRTNASRPITIRWYVVAYPSGVNVQRGSITQSNAVVNVGAAQGFAGVSSLSQAFVTWSKTPDPDHVTWDNNDPILGELTSPTNLQFRATDADNTHTIWWQVIEFTNPADIFVQKGTIGPTAMNQGGPTVQTVTATLPIAVDVSKTFVLVGYRTSRGQDEDDIVGARMLRAQLTGPTTITIDRATRRTARIEEITWQAIELRDGSTVQHGSETFPNSDPLETVNLATPVDVTRSVAFASVQPAAGQSMGRSPYAPNNGSNSDYVGVGSVTMALSPAGDQITMQRSNTNSSADIGWFVVEFGSGGGGQPRIDWIERFQ
;
A
#
# COMPACT_ATOMS: atom_id res chain seq x y z
N MET A 1 -92.90 -63.53 -28.85
CA MET A 1 -91.72 -64.21 -28.26
C MET A 1 -90.43 -63.49 -28.73
N SER A 2 -90.34 -62.16 -28.57
CA SER A 2 -89.23 -61.33 -29.10
C SER A 2 -88.81 -60.17 -28.17
N HIS A 3 -89.26 -60.17 -26.91
CA HIS A 3 -88.98 -59.10 -25.94
C HIS A 3 -88.04 -59.52 -24.79
N PHE A 4 -87.53 -60.76 -24.79
CA PHE A 4 -86.73 -61.32 -23.70
C PHE A 4 -85.23 -61.48 -24.04
N LEU A 5 -84.81 -61.18 -25.28
CA LEU A 5 -83.43 -61.37 -25.77
C LEU A 5 -82.56 -60.09 -25.76
N ILE A 6 -83.10 -58.93 -25.34
CA ILE A 6 -82.36 -57.65 -25.30
C ILE A 6 -81.81 -57.34 -23.88
N LEU A 7 -82.26 -58.04 -22.84
CA LEU A 7 -81.87 -57.74 -21.44
C LEU A 7 -80.63 -58.52 -20.94
N GLU A 8 -80.14 -59.53 -21.67
CA GLU A 8 -78.93 -60.28 -21.27
C GLU A 8 -77.62 -59.66 -21.79
N THR A 9 -77.66 -58.89 -22.87
CA THR A 9 -76.47 -58.23 -23.47
C THR A 9 -76.09 -56.91 -22.79
N GLU A 10 -77.02 -56.21 -22.12
CA GLU A 10 -76.71 -54.93 -21.46
C GLU A 10 -76.00 -55.08 -20.10
N ARG A 11 -76.19 -56.22 -19.41
CA ARG A 11 -75.52 -56.48 -18.13
C ARG A 11 -74.00 -56.65 -18.28
N GLY A 12 -73.55 -57.19 -19.41
CA GLY A 12 -72.12 -57.33 -19.72
C GLY A 12 -71.43 -55.98 -19.97
N ILE A 13 -72.10 -55.09 -20.71
CA ILE A 13 -71.56 -53.76 -21.03
C ILE A 13 -71.49 -52.87 -19.78
N ALA A 14 -72.52 -52.90 -18.92
CA ALA A 14 -72.54 -52.13 -17.68
C ALA A 14 -71.43 -52.56 -16.70
N LEU A 15 -71.14 -53.86 -16.59
CA LEU A 15 -70.06 -54.37 -15.75
C LEU A 15 -68.68 -53.95 -16.26
N ILE A 16 -68.45 -54.05 -17.59
CA ILE A 16 -67.19 -53.62 -18.22
C ILE A 16 -66.99 -52.11 -18.04
N ALA A 17 -68.05 -51.31 -18.20
CA ALA A 17 -68.00 -49.86 -17.96
C ALA A 17 -67.66 -49.52 -16.50
N ALA A 18 -68.23 -50.25 -15.53
CA ALA A 18 -67.93 -50.06 -14.11
C ALA A 18 -66.48 -50.42 -13.76
N VAL A 19 -65.97 -51.55 -14.25
CA VAL A 19 -64.57 -51.95 -14.04
C VAL A 19 -63.61 -50.95 -14.70
N PHE A 20 -63.92 -50.51 -15.92
CA PHE A 20 -63.12 -49.49 -16.61
C PHE A 20 -63.09 -48.17 -15.83
N LEU A 21 -64.24 -47.70 -15.33
CA LEU A 21 -64.29 -46.49 -14.49
C LEU A 21 -63.48 -46.63 -13.21
N ILE A 22 -63.55 -47.78 -12.52
CA ILE A 22 -62.77 -48.04 -11.30
C ILE A 22 -61.26 -47.99 -11.61
N VAL A 23 -60.81 -48.59 -12.71
CA VAL A 23 -59.40 -48.56 -13.13
C VAL A 23 -58.96 -47.14 -13.49
N VAL A 24 -59.79 -46.39 -14.22
CA VAL A 24 -59.50 -45.00 -14.60
C VAL A 24 -59.41 -44.10 -13.37
N PHE A 25 -60.34 -44.19 -12.43
CA PHE A 25 -60.28 -43.42 -11.18
C PHE A 25 -59.12 -43.84 -10.28
N GLY A 26 -58.79 -45.13 -10.25
CA GLY A 26 -57.59 -45.62 -9.56
C GLY A 26 -56.31 -45.04 -10.14
N PHE A 27 -56.20 -45.00 -11.48
CA PHE A 27 -55.04 -44.43 -12.17
C PHE A 27 -54.95 -42.90 -11.98
N LEU A 28 -56.09 -42.20 -12.05
CA LEU A 28 -56.18 -40.76 -11.74
C LEU A 28 -55.79 -40.47 -10.28
N GLY A 29 -56.22 -41.29 -9.33
CA GLY A 29 -55.84 -41.15 -7.92
C GLY A 29 -54.33 -41.30 -7.71
N VAL A 30 -53.72 -42.34 -8.31
CA VAL A 30 -52.27 -42.57 -8.21
C VAL A 30 -51.46 -41.46 -8.91
N THR A 31 -51.91 -41.00 -10.08
CA THR A 31 -51.23 -39.91 -10.79
C THR A 31 -51.32 -38.59 -10.02
N VAL A 32 -52.47 -38.23 -9.45
CA VAL A 32 -52.60 -37.01 -8.63
C VAL A 32 -51.73 -37.07 -7.38
N VAL A 33 -51.74 -38.20 -6.66
CA VAL A 33 -50.88 -38.37 -5.46
C VAL A 33 -49.39 -38.31 -5.83
N SER A 34 -49.01 -38.95 -6.93
CA SER A 34 -47.64 -38.90 -7.45
C SER A 34 -47.23 -37.48 -7.83
N LEU A 35 -48.10 -36.73 -8.53
CA LEU A 35 -47.82 -35.38 -8.99
C LEU A 35 -47.71 -34.39 -7.83
N VAL A 36 -48.64 -34.44 -6.87
CA VAL A 36 -48.61 -33.58 -5.67
C VAL A 36 -47.43 -33.91 -4.78
N GLY A 37 -47.10 -35.20 -4.60
CA GLY A 37 -45.94 -35.62 -3.84
C GLY A 37 -44.64 -35.14 -4.50
N THR A 38 -44.37 -35.57 -5.73
CA THR A 38 -43.09 -35.29 -6.41
C THR A 38 -42.89 -33.82 -6.71
N GLN A 39 -43.90 -33.11 -7.25
CA GLN A 39 -43.75 -31.68 -7.56
C GLN A 39 -43.68 -30.83 -6.30
N GLY A 40 -44.41 -31.20 -5.23
CA GLY A 40 -44.32 -30.53 -3.94
C GLY A 40 -42.92 -30.62 -3.34
N PHE A 41 -42.30 -31.80 -3.36
CA PHE A 41 -40.93 -31.97 -2.86
C PHE A 41 -39.90 -31.24 -3.72
N SER A 42 -40.02 -31.27 -5.05
CA SER A 42 -39.12 -30.51 -5.93
C SER A 42 -39.19 -29.01 -5.69
N ALA A 43 -40.39 -28.43 -5.63
CA ALA A 43 -40.57 -27.00 -5.36
C ALA A 43 -40.03 -26.60 -3.98
N MET A 44 -40.26 -27.42 -2.95
CA MET A 44 -39.69 -27.17 -1.62
C MET A 44 -38.17 -27.26 -1.61
N ASN A 45 -37.58 -28.18 -2.36
CA ASN A 45 -36.13 -28.32 -2.46
C ASN A 45 -35.48 -27.16 -3.22
N GLU A 46 -36.16 -26.63 -4.24
CA GLU A 46 -35.74 -25.45 -4.99
C GLU A 46 -35.75 -24.20 -4.09
N VAL A 47 -36.85 -23.94 -3.38
CA VAL A 47 -36.93 -22.80 -2.43
C VAL A 47 -35.85 -22.87 -1.35
N LYS A 48 -35.58 -24.06 -0.80
CA LYS A 48 -34.51 -24.23 0.19
C LYS A 48 -33.11 -24.10 -0.40
N SER A 49 -32.93 -24.56 -1.64
CA SER A 49 -31.70 -24.35 -2.41
C SER A 49 -31.40 -22.86 -2.53
N ASP A 50 -32.39 -22.07 -2.93
CA ASP A 50 -32.24 -20.62 -3.11
C ASP A 50 -31.96 -19.94 -1.77
N GLN A 51 -32.65 -20.33 -0.71
CA GLN A 51 -32.36 -19.85 0.64
C GLN A 51 -30.93 -20.20 1.06
N ALA A 52 -30.48 -21.43 0.84
CA ALA A 52 -29.11 -21.84 1.16
C ALA A 52 -28.08 -21.06 0.34
N PHE A 53 -28.38 -20.70 -0.91
CA PHE A 53 -27.55 -19.84 -1.75
C PHE A 53 -27.42 -18.43 -1.16
N PHE A 54 -28.54 -17.78 -0.82
CA PHE A 54 -28.50 -16.44 -0.22
C PHE A 54 -27.80 -16.43 1.15
N ILE A 55 -27.93 -17.51 1.92
CA ILE A 55 -27.22 -17.68 3.19
C ILE A 55 -25.71 -17.80 2.96
N ALA A 56 -25.27 -18.61 1.98
CA ALA A 56 -23.87 -18.69 1.58
C ALA A 56 -23.34 -17.33 1.09
N ALA A 57 -24.15 -16.58 0.33
CA ALA A 57 -23.77 -15.26 -0.15
C ALA A 57 -23.60 -14.26 1.01
N GLY A 58 -24.47 -14.32 2.01
CA GLY A 58 -24.33 -13.52 3.23
C GLY A 58 -23.05 -13.84 4.01
N GLY A 59 -22.71 -15.13 4.14
CA GLY A 59 -21.44 -15.56 4.74
C GLY A 59 -20.22 -15.11 3.94
N MET A 60 -20.30 -15.12 2.61
CA MET A 60 -19.26 -14.62 1.72
C MET A 60 -19.02 -13.11 1.91
N GLN A 61 -20.09 -12.31 1.97
CA GLN A 61 -19.98 -10.86 2.20
C GLN A 61 -19.34 -10.56 3.55
N MET A 62 -19.70 -11.31 4.60
CA MET A 62 -19.08 -11.17 5.92
C MET A 62 -17.58 -11.48 5.89
N ALA A 63 -17.18 -12.62 5.32
CA ALA A 63 -15.78 -13.02 5.26
C ALA A 63 -14.96 -12.07 4.38
N ARG A 64 -15.52 -11.59 3.27
CA ARG A 64 -14.88 -10.58 2.42
C ARG A 64 -14.66 -9.28 3.18
N TYR A 65 -15.68 -8.77 3.88
CA TYR A 65 -15.54 -7.57 4.71
C TYR A 65 -14.47 -7.75 5.79
N GLN A 66 -14.41 -8.92 6.43
CA GLN A 66 -13.35 -9.24 7.40
C GLN A 66 -11.96 -9.25 6.75
N PHE A 67 -11.82 -9.82 5.56
CA PHE A 67 -10.57 -9.84 4.81
C PHE A 67 -10.13 -8.42 4.42
N GLU A 68 -11.04 -7.62 3.87
CA GLU A 68 -10.82 -6.22 3.50
C GLU A 68 -10.47 -5.34 4.71
N THR A 69 -10.93 -5.71 5.92
CA THR A 69 -10.59 -5.02 7.19
C THR A 69 -9.36 -5.60 7.88
N GLY A 70 -8.59 -6.46 7.20
CA GLY A 70 -7.27 -6.93 7.64
C GLY A 70 -7.28 -8.27 8.37
N THR A 71 -8.39 -9.01 8.40
CA THR A 71 -8.40 -10.37 8.95
C THR A 71 -7.57 -11.29 8.04
N PRO A 72 -6.52 -11.96 8.55
CA PRO A 72 -5.72 -12.89 7.75
C PRO A 72 -6.59 -14.00 7.17
N CYS A 73 -6.23 -14.52 5.99
CA CYS A 73 -7.03 -15.52 5.28
C CYS A 73 -7.46 -16.72 6.16
N ALA A 74 -6.52 -17.29 6.93
CA ALA A 74 -6.82 -18.41 7.84
C ALA A 74 -7.84 -18.02 8.94
N GLY A 75 -7.84 -16.76 9.36
CA GLY A 75 -8.77 -16.21 10.35
C GLY A 75 -10.20 -16.01 9.85
N LEU A 76 -10.44 -16.11 8.54
CA LEU A 76 -11.79 -16.10 7.96
C LEU A 76 -12.54 -17.42 8.17
N THR A 77 -11.86 -18.44 8.68
CA THR A 77 -12.47 -19.75 8.92
C THR A 77 -13.37 -19.69 10.14
N ASN A 78 -14.69 -19.79 9.91
CA ASN A 78 -15.67 -19.93 10.96
C ASN A 78 -16.19 -21.36 11.01
N ALA A 79 -15.63 -22.15 11.94
CA ALA A 79 -15.99 -23.54 12.14
C ALA A 79 -17.38 -23.72 12.78
N VAL A 80 -17.92 -22.69 13.44
CA VAL A 80 -19.24 -22.74 14.09
C VAL A 80 -20.27 -22.11 13.15
N PRO A 81 -21.33 -22.85 12.75
CA PRO A 81 -22.36 -22.28 11.89
C PRO A 81 -22.99 -21.02 12.48
N THR A 82 -22.93 -19.92 11.73
CA THR A 82 -23.52 -18.63 12.10
C THR A 82 -24.91 -18.54 11.51
N ALA A 83 -25.91 -18.27 12.36
CA ALA A 83 -27.30 -18.17 11.94
C ALA A 83 -27.53 -16.95 11.05
N LEU A 84 -28.27 -17.14 9.97
CA LEU A 84 -28.72 -16.08 9.07
C LEU A 84 -30.09 -16.46 8.49
N GLY A 85 -31.14 -15.75 8.94
CA GLY A 85 -32.52 -16.06 8.53
C GLY A 85 -32.94 -17.47 8.94
N ALA A 86 -33.41 -18.26 7.96
CA ALA A 86 -33.92 -19.61 8.16
C ALA A 86 -32.84 -20.72 8.19
N GLY A 87 -31.55 -20.35 8.12
CA GLY A 87 -30.47 -21.32 8.14
C GLY A 87 -29.19 -20.74 8.73
N SER A 88 -28.06 -21.29 8.33
CA SER A 88 -26.75 -20.90 8.84
C SER A 88 -25.67 -21.03 7.79
N PHE A 89 -24.59 -20.27 7.91
CA PHE A 89 -23.40 -20.43 7.08
C PHE A 89 -22.15 -20.77 7.89
N THR A 90 -21.19 -21.41 7.24
CA THR A 90 -19.79 -21.48 7.68
C THR A 90 -18.89 -20.89 6.60
N THR A 91 -17.71 -20.44 6.98
CA THR A 91 -16.70 -19.90 6.06
C THR A 91 -15.38 -20.62 6.26
N VAL A 92 -14.60 -20.79 5.20
CA VAL A 92 -13.23 -21.31 5.23
C VAL A 92 -12.38 -20.41 4.34
N GLY A 93 -11.28 -19.89 4.87
CA GLY A 93 -10.30 -19.14 4.10
C GLY A 93 -9.04 -19.97 3.88
N THR A 94 -8.68 -20.20 2.62
CA THR A 94 -7.47 -20.93 2.23
C THR A 94 -6.51 -20.00 1.51
N ALA A 95 -5.33 -19.77 2.09
CA ALA A 95 -4.31 -18.95 1.47
C ALA A 95 -3.57 -19.74 0.39
N TYR A 96 -3.44 -19.14 -0.79
CA TYR A 96 -2.66 -19.63 -1.92
C TYR A 96 -1.56 -18.61 -2.21
N ASN A 97 -0.35 -18.95 -1.78
CA ASN A 97 0.89 -18.22 -2.05
C ASN A 97 1.99 -19.22 -2.46
N PRO A 98 1.85 -19.88 -3.61
CA PRO A 98 2.83 -20.84 -4.11
C PRO A 98 4.14 -20.15 -4.51
N VAL A 99 5.18 -20.97 -4.66
CA VAL A 99 6.41 -20.53 -5.35
C VAL A 99 6.04 -20.13 -6.78
N SER A 100 6.61 -19.03 -7.27
CA SER A 100 6.36 -18.56 -8.63
C SER A 100 6.68 -19.64 -9.66
N THR A 101 5.83 -19.78 -10.66
CA THR A 101 6.11 -20.60 -11.85
C THR A 101 6.44 -19.67 -13.02
N LEU A 102 6.77 -20.23 -14.17
CA LEU A 102 7.09 -19.49 -15.38
C LEU A 102 6.10 -19.86 -16.49
N VAL A 103 5.83 -18.92 -17.39
CA VAL A 103 5.15 -19.22 -18.66
C VAL A 103 6.01 -20.22 -19.45
N ASP A 104 5.43 -21.35 -19.82
CA ASP A 104 6.09 -22.44 -20.57
C ASP A 104 5.48 -22.54 -21.97
N GLN A 105 5.79 -21.55 -22.81
CA GLN A 105 5.34 -21.54 -24.20
C GLN A 105 6.38 -20.85 -25.06
N ALA A 106 6.97 -21.60 -26.00
CA ALA A 106 7.92 -21.05 -26.95
C ALA A 106 7.29 -19.87 -27.74
N GLY A 107 7.87 -18.68 -27.57
CA GLY A 107 7.34 -17.43 -28.14
C GLY A 107 6.37 -16.66 -27.26
N GLY A 108 6.08 -17.17 -26.05
CA GLY A 108 5.22 -16.55 -25.06
C GLY A 108 3.72 -16.77 -25.28
N ILE A 109 2.91 -16.01 -24.54
CA ILE A 109 1.45 -15.99 -24.64
C ILE A 109 0.98 -14.67 -25.26
N THR A 110 -0.10 -14.71 -26.03
CA THR A 110 -0.72 -13.51 -26.63
C THR A 110 -1.70 -12.85 -25.67
N SER A 111 -2.11 -11.59 -25.92
CA SER A 111 -3.10 -10.88 -25.08
C SER A 111 -4.52 -11.47 -25.13
N SER A 112 -4.78 -12.43 -26.01
CA SER A 112 -6.07 -13.14 -26.11
C SER A 112 -5.99 -14.60 -25.69
N ALA A 113 -4.87 -15.05 -25.11
CA ALA A 113 -4.72 -16.44 -24.69
C ALA A 113 -5.70 -16.80 -23.57
N ALA A 114 -6.58 -17.77 -23.82
CA ALA A 114 -7.54 -18.32 -22.85
C ALA A 114 -7.00 -19.52 -22.06
N THR A 115 -5.80 -20.00 -22.42
CA THR A 115 -5.04 -20.99 -21.69
C THR A 115 -3.65 -20.41 -21.47
N ILE A 116 -3.13 -20.52 -20.25
CA ILE A 116 -1.82 -20.00 -19.85
C ILE A 116 -0.93 -21.20 -19.51
N PRO A 117 -0.09 -21.66 -20.44
CA PRO A 117 0.84 -22.76 -20.19
C PRO A 117 1.93 -22.35 -19.22
N VAL A 118 2.24 -23.20 -18.25
CA VAL A 118 3.24 -22.95 -17.21
C VAL A 118 4.03 -24.21 -16.85
N ASP A 119 5.21 -24.02 -16.28
CA ASP A 119 6.05 -25.14 -15.81
C ASP A 119 5.34 -25.99 -14.74
N SER A 120 4.57 -25.35 -13.85
CA SER A 120 3.91 -26.02 -12.74
C SER A 120 2.72 -25.24 -12.18
N ILE A 121 1.68 -25.96 -11.79
CA ILE A 121 0.52 -25.46 -11.02
C ILE A 121 0.57 -25.89 -9.55
N ALA A 122 1.69 -26.46 -9.09
CA ALA A 122 1.81 -26.97 -7.73
C ALA A 122 1.62 -25.86 -6.68
N GLY A 123 0.65 -26.02 -5.78
CA GLY A 123 0.34 -25.05 -4.73
C GLY A 123 -0.50 -23.85 -5.19
N TYR A 124 -0.83 -23.74 -6.48
CA TYR A 124 -1.79 -22.75 -6.97
C TYR A 124 -3.22 -23.15 -6.64
N ALA A 125 -4.11 -22.17 -6.58
CA ALA A 125 -5.52 -22.39 -6.37
C ALA A 125 -6.14 -23.13 -7.57
N PRO A 126 -7.19 -23.93 -7.35
CA PRO A 126 -7.88 -24.62 -8.45
C PRO A 126 -8.57 -23.67 -9.43
N HIS A 127 -8.86 -22.43 -9.00
CA HIS A 127 -9.37 -21.29 -9.77
C HIS A 127 -9.02 -20.01 -9.03
N GLY A 128 -9.06 -18.87 -9.70
CA GLY A 128 -8.84 -17.56 -9.09
C GLY A 128 -8.02 -16.64 -9.98
N ARG A 129 -7.10 -15.89 -9.40
CA ARG A 129 -6.31 -14.87 -10.08
C ARG A 129 -4.83 -15.18 -10.00
N ILE A 130 -4.14 -15.02 -11.11
CA ILE A 130 -2.68 -14.97 -11.20
C ILE A 130 -2.24 -13.59 -11.67
N ARG A 131 -0.95 -13.29 -11.51
CA ARG A 131 -0.31 -12.10 -12.07
C ARG A 131 0.89 -12.48 -12.90
N ILE A 132 1.00 -11.88 -14.07
CA ILE A 132 2.16 -11.95 -14.97
C ILE A 132 2.54 -10.52 -15.31
N ASP A 133 3.76 -10.12 -14.95
CA ASP A 133 4.21 -8.73 -15.05
C ASP A 133 3.22 -7.75 -14.37
N ALA A 134 2.66 -6.80 -15.14
CA ALA A 134 1.65 -5.85 -14.69
C ALA A 134 0.20 -6.33 -14.92
N GLU A 135 -0.02 -7.47 -15.57
CA GLU A 135 -1.35 -7.97 -15.89
C GLU A 135 -1.87 -8.92 -14.79
N SER A 136 -3.11 -8.69 -14.37
CA SER A 136 -3.88 -9.66 -13.57
C SER A 136 -4.76 -10.50 -14.50
N ILE A 137 -4.79 -11.80 -14.27
CA ILE A 137 -5.53 -12.76 -15.11
C ILE A 137 -6.39 -13.63 -14.19
N ASP A 138 -7.70 -13.62 -14.42
CA ASP A 138 -8.63 -14.54 -13.76
C ASP A 138 -8.66 -15.86 -14.53
N TYR A 139 -8.75 -17.01 -13.86
CA TYR A 139 -8.78 -18.33 -14.47
C TYR A 139 -9.79 -19.25 -13.76
N ALA A 140 -10.50 -20.04 -14.55
CA ALA A 140 -11.58 -20.90 -14.08
C ALA A 140 -11.11 -22.30 -13.64
N GLY A 141 -9.91 -22.73 -14.06
CA GLY A 141 -9.41 -24.07 -13.80
C GLY A 141 -7.91 -24.24 -13.97
N THR A 142 -7.41 -25.38 -13.51
CA THR A 142 -6.04 -25.84 -13.75
C THR A 142 -6.06 -27.20 -14.45
N SER A 143 -5.10 -27.48 -15.32
CA SER A 143 -4.95 -28.78 -15.99
C SER A 143 -3.49 -29.20 -16.09
N THR A 144 -3.25 -30.51 -16.10
CA THR A 144 -1.98 -31.14 -16.47
C THR A 144 -2.11 -32.00 -17.72
N ASP A 145 -3.24 -31.89 -18.43
CA ASP A 145 -3.46 -32.60 -19.69
C ASP A 145 -2.74 -31.86 -20.82
N ALA A 146 -1.70 -32.48 -21.38
CA ALA A 146 -0.91 -31.91 -22.46
C ALA A 146 -1.75 -31.56 -23.70
N LEU A 147 -2.89 -32.22 -23.95
CA LEU A 147 -3.79 -31.89 -25.05
C LEU A 147 -4.54 -30.56 -24.82
N VAL A 148 -4.76 -30.20 -23.56
CA VAL A 148 -5.39 -28.92 -23.18
C VAL A 148 -4.35 -27.82 -23.08
N CYS A 149 -3.18 -28.14 -22.50
CA CYS A 149 -2.19 -27.15 -22.12
C CYS A 149 -1.14 -26.85 -23.19
N GLY A 150 -0.85 -27.79 -24.10
CA GLY A 150 0.32 -27.69 -24.98
C GLY A 150 1.67 -27.72 -24.26
N ALA A 151 1.65 -27.90 -22.93
CA ALA A 151 2.78 -27.88 -21.99
C ALA A 151 2.46 -28.82 -20.79
N PRO A 152 3.37 -29.02 -19.82
CA PRO A 152 3.16 -29.91 -18.67
C PRO A 152 1.98 -29.50 -17.78
N ALA A 153 1.72 -28.19 -17.64
CA ALA A 153 0.59 -27.67 -16.89
C ALA A 153 0.06 -26.35 -17.48
N CYS A 154 -1.18 -25.99 -17.12
CA CYS A 154 -1.76 -24.72 -17.53
C CYS A 154 -2.90 -24.25 -16.62
N PHE A 155 -3.12 -22.94 -16.63
CA PHE A 155 -4.37 -22.32 -16.20
C PHE A 155 -5.34 -22.27 -17.39
N THR A 156 -6.60 -22.64 -17.19
CA THR A 156 -7.63 -22.72 -18.22
C THR A 156 -8.76 -21.72 -17.98
N GLY A 157 -9.41 -21.30 -19.07
CA GLY A 157 -10.49 -20.31 -19.00
C GLY A 157 -9.99 -18.95 -18.52
N ALA A 158 -8.80 -18.55 -18.99
CA ALA A 158 -8.17 -17.30 -18.61
C ALA A 158 -8.93 -16.09 -19.17
N GLU A 159 -9.42 -15.22 -18.30
CA GLU A 159 -9.91 -13.89 -18.61
C GLU A 159 -8.79 -12.86 -18.37
N ARG A 160 -8.33 -12.27 -19.47
CA ARG A 160 -7.18 -11.37 -19.53
C ARG A 160 -7.56 -9.94 -19.15
N GLY A 161 -6.60 -9.16 -18.63
CA GLY A 161 -6.82 -7.78 -18.23
C GLY A 161 -7.79 -7.63 -17.05
N ALA A 162 -7.77 -8.58 -16.12
CA ALA A 162 -8.56 -8.50 -14.90
C ALA A 162 -8.11 -7.32 -14.01
N ASP A 163 -8.94 -6.93 -13.04
CA ASP A 163 -8.64 -5.85 -12.09
C ASP A 163 -8.34 -4.47 -12.73
N GLY A 164 -8.86 -4.22 -13.94
CA GLY A 164 -8.57 -3.00 -14.69
C GLY A 164 -7.16 -2.95 -15.29
N THR A 165 -6.43 -4.07 -15.28
CA THR A 165 -5.16 -4.19 -16.01
C THR A 165 -5.41 -4.31 -17.51
N THR A 166 -4.39 -4.04 -18.32
CA THR A 166 -4.49 -4.20 -19.78
C THR A 166 -4.00 -5.59 -20.17
N ALA A 167 -4.81 -6.33 -20.94
CA ALA A 167 -4.39 -7.59 -21.52
C ALA A 167 -3.17 -7.40 -22.45
N ALA A 168 -2.06 -8.06 -22.15
CA ALA A 168 -0.77 -7.89 -22.82
C ALA A 168 -0.19 -9.23 -23.31
N PRO A 169 0.68 -9.25 -24.33
CA PRO A 169 1.50 -10.42 -24.57
C PRO A 169 2.56 -10.56 -23.48
N HIS A 170 2.90 -11.79 -23.08
CA HIS A 170 3.98 -12.08 -22.15
C HIS A 170 4.97 -13.04 -22.78
N ALA A 171 6.26 -12.84 -22.51
CA ALA A 171 7.32 -13.67 -23.07
C ALA A 171 7.33 -15.08 -22.45
N ASP A 172 7.99 -16.00 -23.14
CA ASP A 172 8.41 -17.27 -22.55
C ASP A 172 9.28 -17.00 -21.31
N ASN A 173 9.16 -17.83 -20.28
CA ASN A 173 9.77 -17.65 -18.96
C ASN A 173 9.32 -16.40 -18.18
N ALA A 174 8.23 -15.73 -18.57
CA ALA A 174 7.65 -14.67 -17.76
C ALA A 174 7.18 -15.24 -16.41
N GLN A 175 7.47 -14.52 -15.32
CA GLN A 175 7.16 -15.00 -13.98
C GLN A 175 5.65 -14.91 -13.72
N VAL A 176 5.07 -16.04 -13.32
CA VAL A 176 3.67 -16.15 -12.89
C VAL A 176 3.64 -16.26 -11.38
N THR A 177 2.83 -15.43 -10.75
CA THR A 177 2.67 -15.38 -9.30
C THR A 177 1.20 -15.45 -8.92
N GLN A 178 0.92 -15.96 -7.72
CA GLN A 178 -0.40 -15.91 -7.12
C GLN A 178 -0.26 -15.58 -5.64
N ASN A 179 -1.05 -14.62 -5.19
CA ASN A 179 -1.21 -14.30 -3.77
C ASN A 179 -2.68 -14.01 -3.51
N GLN A 180 -3.45 -15.07 -3.25
CA GLN A 180 -4.89 -14.96 -3.02
C GLN A 180 -5.33 -15.76 -1.79
N CYS A 181 -6.42 -15.31 -1.18
CA CYS A 181 -7.23 -16.06 -0.25
C CYS A 181 -8.47 -16.58 -0.99
N LEU A 182 -8.63 -17.90 -1.06
CA LEU A 182 -9.87 -18.50 -1.53
C LEU A 182 -10.83 -18.62 -0.35
N ILE A 183 -11.89 -17.81 -0.36
CA ILE A 183 -12.95 -17.86 0.63
C ILE A 183 -14.02 -18.82 0.13
N ARG A 184 -14.37 -19.82 0.94
CA ARG A 184 -15.47 -20.75 0.71
C ARG A 184 -16.55 -20.50 1.74
N SER A 185 -17.75 -20.09 1.32
CA SER A 185 -18.92 -20.00 2.18
C SER A 185 -19.89 -21.14 1.90
N THR A 186 -20.26 -21.88 2.94
CA THR A 186 -21.26 -22.94 2.87
C THR A 186 -22.53 -22.48 3.58
N GLY A 187 -23.61 -22.25 2.84
CA GLY A 187 -24.94 -22.00 3.39
C GLY A 187 -25.72 -23.30 3.54
N THR A 188 -26.41 -23.47 4.68
CA THR A 188 -27.19 -24.65 5.01
C THR A 188 -28.56 -24.25 5.55
N VAL A 189 -29.62 -24.85 4.98
CA VAL A 189 -31.00 -24.74 5.48
C VAL A 189 -31.45 -26.12 5.93
N ILE A 190 -31.78 -26.25 7.22
CA ILE A 190 -32.26 -27.51 7.81
C ILE A 190 -33.77 -27.63 7.58
N GLY A 191 -34.23 -28.80 7.14
CA GLY A 191 -35.66 -29.05 6.97
C GLY A 191 -36.06 -30.48 7.34
N ALA A 192 -37.37 -30.68 7.53
CA ALA A 192 -37.96 -31.96 7.94
C ALA A 192 -37.69 -33.15 6.99
N PHE A 193 -37.23 -32.87 5.77
CA PHE A 193 -37.00 -33.87 4.70
C PHE A 193 -35.57 -33.81 4.16
N GLY A 194 -34.61 -33.34 4.97
CA GLY A 194 -33.21 -33.19 4.61
C GLY A 194 -32.74 -31.74 4.58
N ASN A 195 -31.42 -31.59 4.50
CA ASN A 195 -30.74 -30.30 4.50
C ASN A 195 -30.43 -29.88 3.07
N SER A 196 -30.68 -28.61 2.74
CA SER A 196 -30.19 -28.01 1.49
C SER A 196 -28.89 -27.29 1.76
N ARG A 197 -27.87 -27.56 0.94
CA ARG A 197 -26.53 -26.99 1.06
C ARG A 197 -26.12 -26.31 -0.25
N ARG A 198 -25.54 -25.12 -0.13
CA ARG A 198 -24.91 -24.39 -1.24
C ARG A 198 -23.53 -23.93 -0.84
N VAL A 199 -22.60 -23.97 -1.79
CA VAL A 199 -21.22 -23.55 -1.60
C VAL A 199 -20.90 -22.48 -2.62
N ILE A 200 -20.41 -21.34 -2.14
CA ILE A 200 -19.89 -20.25 -2.97
C ILE A 200 -18.40 -20.13 -2.65
N GLU A 201 -17.58 -20.00 -3.68
CA GLU A 201 -16.14 -19.78 -3.57
C GLU A 201 -15.77 -18.47 -4.29
N VAL A 202 -14.90 -17.67 -3.67
CA VAL A 202 -14.38 -16.42 -4.25
C VAL A 202 -12.90 -16.30 -3.91
N GLY A 203 -12.07 -16.08 -4.93
CA GLY A 203 -10.68 -15.68 -4.75
C GLY A 203 -10.61 -14.18 -4.46
N VAL A 204 -10.06 -13.80 -3.31
CA VAL A 204 -9.72 -12.41 -2.98
C VAL A 204 -8.21 -12.29 -2.85
N ALA A 205 -7.59 -11.35 -3.55
CA ALA A 205 -6.19 -11.04 -3.37
C ALA A 205 -6.08 -9.82 -2.45
N ASN A 206 -5.06 -9.80 -1.58
CA ASN A 206 -4.64 -8.55 -0.96
C ASN A 206 -4.01 -7.69 -2.06
N SER A 207 -4.80 -6.86 -2.73
CA SER A 207 -4.30 -5.72 -3.50
C SER A 207 -3.93 -4.59 -2.53
N GLY A 208 -3.18 -4.91 -1.49
CA GLY A 208 -2.60 -3.91 -0.61
C GLY A 208 -1.48 -3.15 -1.32
N PRO A 209 -1.02 -2.03 -0.75
CA PRO A 209 0.17 -1.36 -1.22
C PRO A 209 1.37 -2.28 -1.17
N SER A 210 2.26 -2.18 -2.14
CA SER A 210 3.55 -2.87 -2.16
C SER A 210 4.69 -1.89 -1.99
N VAL A 211 5.81 -2.37 -1.45
CA VAL A 211 7.02 -1.59 -1.24
C VAL A 211 8.21 -2.28 -1.89
N GLN A 212 8.88 -1.55 -2.77
CA GLN A 212 10.20 -1.91 -3.29
C GLN A 212 11.26 -1.08 -2.56
N THR A 213 12.42 -1.68 -2.26
CA THR A 213 13.49 -1.00 -1.53
C THR A 213 14.87 -1.38 -2.08
N GLY A 214 15.83 -0.48 -1.91
CA GLY A 214 17.23 -0.73 -2.25
C GLY A 214 18.15 0.31 -1.63
N GLU A 215 19.45 0.08 -1.80
CA GLU A 215 20.50 1.02 -1.40
C GLU A 215 21.46 1.25 -2.55
N ASN A 216 21.74 2.51 -2.86
CA ASN A 216 22.66 2.91 -3.92
C ASN A 216 23.48 4.11 -3.46
N THR A 217 24.66 4.29 -4.05
CA THR A 217 25.49 5.49 -3.81
C THR A 217 25.59 6.28 -5.10
N ILE A 218 25.25 7.56 -5.03
CA ILE A 218 25.55 8.51 -6.09
C ILE A 218 26.93 9.11 -5.82
N SER A 219 27.82 9.04 -6.80
CA SER A 219 29.16 9.63 -6.78
C SER A 219 29.53 10.08 -8.19
N GLY A 220 30.15 11.26 -8.34
CA GLY A 220 30.53 11.76 -9.67
C GLY A 220 31.50 12.94 -9.64
N HIS A 221 32.25 13.12 -10.73
CA HIS A 221 33.13 14.27 -11.05
C HIS A 221 33.51 14.25 -12.56
N PRO A 222 33.64 15.38 -13.30
CA PRO A 222 33.10 16.73 -13.09
C PRO A 222 31.97 17.03 -14.10
N SER A 223 30.72 17.11 -13.62
CA SER A 223 29.63 17.76 -14.34
C SER A 223 28.68 18.42 -13.34
N ASP A 224 28.12 19.58 -13.68
CA ASP A 224 27.19 20.37 -12.86
C ASP A 224 25.97 19.60 -12.33
N THR A 225 25.71 18.41 -12.87
CA THR A 225 24.66 17.49 -12.45
C THR A 225 25.13 16.06 -12.65
N VAL A 226 25.06 15.26 -11.59
CA VAL A 226 25.24 13.81 -11.58
C VAL A 226 23.85 13.19 -11.49
N THR A 227 23.55 12.22 -12.36
CA THR A 227 22.27 11.50 -12.37
C THR A 227 22.50 10.03 -12.10
N LEU A 228 21.68 9.46 -11.22
CA LEU A 228 21.64 8.04 -10.92
C LEU A 228 20.22 7.53 -11.20
N ASP A 229 20.09 6.75 -12.28
CA ASP A 229 18.85 6.05 -12.61
C ASP A 229 18.93 4.62 -12.10
N ILE A 230 17.91 4.20 -11.35
CA ILE A 230 17.85 2.88 -10.71
C ILE A 230 16.62 2.17 -11.29
N PRO A 231 16.80 1.01 -11.96
CA PRO A 231 15.68 0.21 -12.44
C PRO A 231 14.94 -0.42 -11.26
N LEU A 232 13.61 -0.41 -11.34
CA LEU A 232 12.72 -1.06 -10.39
C LEU A 232 12.57 -2.54 -10.74
N PRO A 233 12.71 -3.46 -9.76
CA PRO A 233 12.44 -4.89 -9.96
C PRO A 233 11.05 -5.19 -10.50
N THR A 234 10.05 -4.38 -10.15
CA THR A 234 8.67 -4.53 -10.64
C THR A 234 8.13 -3.18 -11.10
N PRO A 235 7.46 -3.11 -12.27
CA PRO A 235 6.85 -1.87 -12.72
C PRO A 235 5.80 -1.35 -11.73
N VAL A 236 5.74 -0.02 -11.56
CA VAL A 236 4.73 0.68 -10.75
C VAL A 236 3.90 1.63 -11.61
N ASP A 237 2.72 2.02 -11.14
CA ASP A 237 1.99 3.15 -11.72
C ASP A 237 2.48 4.45 -11.07
N PRO A 238 3.18 5.35 -11.80
CA PRO A 238 3.63 6.60 -11.22
C PRO A 238 2.47 7.49 -10.74
N ALA A 239 1.24 7.35 -11.21
CA ALA A 239 0.11 8.12 -10.67
C ALA A 239 -0.36 7.60 -9.30
N ARG A 240 0.12 6.42 -8.85
CA ARG A 240 -0.30 5.76 -7.60
C ARG A 240 0.88 5.27 -6.77
N ALA A 241 2.09 5.73 -7.11
CA ALA A 241 3.31 5.38 -6.40
C ALA A 241 4.08 6.64 -5.98
N PHE A 242 4.70 6.58 -4.81
CA PHE A 242 5.53 7.67 -4.28
C PHE A 242 6.85 7.14 -3.74
N LEU A 243 7.86 8.02 -3.72
CA LEU A 243 9.22 7.70 -3.29
C LEU A 243 9.48 8.26 -1.90
N LEU A 244 9.89 7.43 -0.95
CA LEU A 244 10.53 7.86 0.28
C LEU A 244 12.00 7.45 0.25
N PHE A 245 12.87 8.27 0.81
CA PHE A 245 14.29 7.92 0.89
C PHE A 245 14.97 8.63 2.04
N ASN A 246 16.08 8.05 2.48
CA ASN A 246 16.97 8.62 3.47
C ASN A 246 18.40 8.59 2.93
N THR A 247 19.24 9.50 3.41
CA THR A 247 20.63 9.62 2.97
C THR A 247 21.59 9.52 4.15
N ARG A 248 22.80 9.03 3.87
CA ARG A 248 23.98 9.19 4.72
C ARG A 248 25.15 9.69 3.88
N HIS A 249 25.96 10.58 4.46
CA HIS A 249 27.10 11.20 3.81
C HIS A 249 28.05 11.81 4.86
N ASN A 250 29.26 12.19 4.44
CA ASN A 250 30.27 12.79 5.32
C ASN A 250 30.87 14.06 4.67
N HIS A 251 30.00 15.01 4.35
CA HIS A 251 30.36 16.27 3.69
C HIS A 251 29.83 17.45 4.50
N ASN A 252 30.57 18.55 4.48
CA ASN A 252 30.28 19.79 5.20
C ASN A 252 29.61 20.87 4.34
N GLU A 253 29.36 20.56 3.07
CA GLU A 253 28.82 21.52 2.10
C GLU A 253 27.46 21.02 1.57
N PRO A 254 26.52 21.94 1.23
CA PRO A 254 25.21 21.59 0.70
C PRO A 254 25.26 20.63 -0.50
N THR A 255 26.12 20.88 -1.47
CA THR A 255 26.30 20.06 -2.69
C THR A 255 26.78 18.62 -2.41
N GLY A 256 27.34 18.35 -1.23
CA GLY A 256 27.70 17.01 -0.76
C GLY A 256 26.70 16.35 0.18
N ALA A 257 25.62 17.04 0.52
CA ALA A 257 24.62 16.59 1.50
C ALA A 257 23.18 16.60 0.95
N MET A 258 22.95 17.36 -0.11
CA MET A 258 21.66 17.59 -0.72
C MET A 258 21.57 16.89 -2.07
N LEU A 259 20.47 16.18 -2.27
CA LEU A 259 20.11 15.58 -3.54
C LEU A 259 18.60 15.55 -3.68
N ARG A 260 18.14 15.36 -4.91
CA ARG A 260 16.73 15.20 -5.23
C ARG A 260 16.43 13.81 -5.79
N GLY A 261 15.27 13.26 -5.45
CA GLY A 261 14.82 11.94 -5.88
C GLY A 261 13.39 11.99 -6.42
N GLN A 262 13.10 11.24 -7.48
CA GLN A 262 11.74 11.09 -8.03
C GLN A 262 11.55 9.72 -8.69
N ILE A 263 10.30 9.28 -8.80
CA ILE A 263 9.90 8.23 -9.76
C ILE A 263 9.85 8.89 -11.14
N LEU A 264 10.70 8.43 -12.05
CA LEU A 264 10.79 8.97 -13.41
C LEU A 264 9.68 8.41 -14.30
N ASP A 265 9.51 7.09 -14.26
CA ASP A 265 8.51 6.34 -15.01
C ASP A 265 8.18 5.03 -14.27
N ALA A 266 7.39 4.16 -14.89
CA ALA A 266 6.95 2.90 -14.29
C ALA A 266 8.10 1.98 -13.86
N ASN A 267 9.28 2.10 -14.48
CA ASN A 267 10.39 1.17 -14.30
C ASN A 267 11.62 1.81 -13.66
N THR A 268 11.61 3.12 -13.42
CA THR A 268 12.84 3.84 -13.05
C THR A 268 12.59 4.87 -11.96
N ILE A 269 13.43 4.85 -10.92
CA ILE A 269 13.61 6.00 -10.03
C ILE A 269 14.91 6.73 -10.38
N ARG A 270 14.89 8.05 -10.22
CA ARG A 270 16.03 8.92 -10.52
C ARG A 270 16.43 9.70 -9.29
N PHE A 271 17.73 9.70 -9.01
CA PHE A 271 18.37 10.64 -8.09
C PHE A 271 19.28 11.59 -8.84
N GLN A 272 19.33 12.85 -8.41
CA GLN A 272 20.23 13.85 -8.96
C GLN A 272 20.94 14.62 -7.86
N GLN A 273 22.24 14.79 -8.04
CA GLN A 273 23.11 15.62 -7.22
C GLN A 273 23.72 16.69 -8.13
N ARG A 274 23.77 17.94 -7.67
CA ARG A 274 24.55 19.00 -8.33
C ARG A 274 25.81 19.24 -7.51
N THR A 275 26.98 19.01 -8.10
CA THR A 275 28.27 19.13 -7.43
C THR A 275 29.37 19.28 -8.47
N ASN A 276 30.34 20.16 -8.19
CA ASN A 276 31.56 20.27 -8.99
C ASN A 276 32.68 19.32 -8.50
N ALA A 277 32.47 18.58 -7.40
CA ALA A 277 33.46 17.70 -6.75
C ALA A 277 32.91 16.29 -6.48
N SER A 278 33.80 15.30 -6.31
CA SER A 278 33.43 13.94 -5.91
C SER A 278 32.89 13.92 -4.49
N ARG A 279 31.56 13.78 -4.37
CA ARG A 279 30.86 13.85 -3.08
C ARG A 279 29.87 12.70 -2.95
N PRO A 280 30.32 11.50 -2.53
CA PRO A 280 29.44 10.35 -2.43
C PRO A 280 28.32 10.58 -1.41
N ILE A 281 27.09 10.30 -1.82
CA ILE A 281 25.91 10.23 -0.94
C ILE A 281 25.30 8.84 -1.10
N THR A 282 25.19 8.10 0.01
CA THR A 282 24.49 6.82 0.01
C THR A 282 23.02 7.04 0.31
N ILE A 283 22.17 6.39 -0.47
CA ILE A 283 20.72 6.58 -0.51
C ILE A 283 20.08 5.22 -0.23
N ARG A 284 19.24 5.17 0.81
CA ARG A 284 18.25 4.10 0.97
C ARG A 284 16.93 4.61 0.42
N TRP A 285 16.33 3.86 -0.48
CA TRP A 285 15.07 4.24 -1.12
C TRP A 285 13.97 3.21 -0.88
N TYR A 286 12.74 3.72 -0.95
CA TYR A 286 11.50 2.98 -0.82
C TYR A 286 10.49 3.53 -1.84
N VAL A 287 10.00 2.68 -2.74
CA VAL A 287 8.88 3.01 -3.62
C VAL A 287 7.64 2.31 -3.10
N VAL A 288 6.68 3.09 -2.64
CA VAL A 288 5.38 2.60 -2.19
C VAL A 288 4.42 2.71 -3.36
N ALA A 289 3.81 1.60 -3.78
CA ALA A 289 2.89 1.53 -4.89
C ALA A 289 1.52 1.04 -4.41
N TYR A 290 0.50 1.86 -4.63
CA TYR A 290 -0.89 1.50 -4.36
C TYR A 290 -1.53 1.00 -5.66
N PRO A 291 -2.32 -0.09 -5.61
CA PRO A 291 -3.09 -0.50 -6.79
C PRO A 291 -4.26 0.46 -7.05
N SER A 292 -4.80 1.09 -6.01
CA SER A 292 -5.91 2.05 -6.08
C SER A 292 -5.98 2.93 -4.84
N GLY A 293 -6.94 3.86 -4.76
CA GLY A 293 -7.19 4.66 -3.54
C GLY A 293 -6.22 5.84 -3.30
N VAL A 294 -5.13 5.92 -4.07
CA VAL A 294 -4.14 7.00 -3.99
C VAL A 294 -3.94 7.67 -5.34
N ASN A 295 -3.76 8.98 -5.32
CA ASN A 295 -3.34 9.82 -6.44
C ASN A 295 -2.03 10.53 -6.05
N VAL A 296 -1.00 10.43 -6.90
CA VAL A 296 0.30 11.08 -6.67
C VAL A 296 0.58 12.06 -7.80
N GLN A 297 0.71 13.33 -7.43
CA GLN A 297 1.18 14.38 -8.32
C GLN A 297 2.64 14.70 -8.02
N ARG A 298 3.45 14.98 -9.03
CA ARG A 298 4.86 15.34 -8.86
C ARG A 298 5.29 16.42 -9.84
N GLY A 299 6.34 17.13 -9.48
CA GLY A 299 6.92 18.14 -10.36
C GLY A 299 8.22 18.70 -9.85
N SER A 300 8.71 19.70 -10.57
CA SER A 300 9.96 20.40 -10.29
C SER A 300 9.71 21.90 -10.30
N ILE A 301 10.33 22.61 -9.36
CA ILE A 301 10.27 24.08 -9.31
C ILE A 301 11.62 24.66 -8.88
N THR A 302 11.94 25.85 -9.39
CA THR A 302 13.11 26.61 -8.99
C THR A 302 12.79 27.47 -7.76
N GLN A 303 13.73 27.58 -6.81
CA GLN A 303 13.62 28.48 -5.64
C GLN A 303 13.84 29.96 -6.03
N SER A 304 13.05 30.45 -6.98
CA SER A 304 13.16 31.78 -7.56
C SER A 304 12.91 32.93 -6.57
N ASN A 305 12.27 32.64 -5.44
CA ASN A 305 11.92 33.59 -4.39
C ASN A 305 12.01 32.90 -3.02
N ALA A 306 12.03 33.69 -1.93
CA ALA A 306 11.96 33.15 -0.57
C ALA A 306 10.62 32.43 -0.30
N VAL A 307 9.57 32.77 -1.04
CA VAL A 307 8.28 32.07 -1.04
C VAL A 307 7.93 31.72 -2.49
N VAL A 308 7.77 30.43 -2.78
CA VAL A 308 7.42 29.92 -4.10
C VAL A 308 6.10 29.18 -4.03
N ASN A 309 5.12 29.63 -4.81
CA ASN A 309 3.83 28.97 -4.97
C ASN A 309 3.86 28.02 -6.17
N VAL A 310 3.27 26.84 -6.00
CA VAL A 310 3.13 25.78 -6.99
C VAL A 310 1.64 25.51 -7.13
N GLY A 311 1.07 25.95 -8.26
CA GLY A 311 -0.32 25.69 -8.62
C GLY A 311 -0.41 25.03 -10.00
N ALA A 312 -1.56 25.19 -10.66
CA ALA A 312 -1.82 24.55 -11.95
C ALA A 312 -0.77 24.89 -13.03
N ALA A 313 -0.27 26.13 -13.05
CA ALA A 313 0.78 26.55 -13.99
C ALA A 313 2.13 25.85 -13.78
N GLN A 314 2.36 25.27 -12.60
CA GLN A 314 3.57 24.52 -12.25
C GLN A 314 3.32 23.00 -12.19
N GLY A 315 2.18 22.53 -12.72
CA GLY A 315 1.85 21.10 -12.79
C GLY A 315 1.17 20.53 -11.54
N PHE A 316 0.75 21.36 -10.58
CA PHE A 316 -0.06 20.92 -9.44
C PHE A 316 -1.55 21.20 -9.70
N ALA A 317 -2.33 20.16 -9.97
CA ALA A 317 -3.76 20.26 -10.27
C ALA A 317 -4.63 20.51 -9.02
N GLY A 318 -4.05 20.40 -7.82
CA GLY A 318 -4.75 20.50 -6.55
C GLY A 318 -5.15 19.13 -5.99
N VAL A 319 -5.68 19.15 -4.77
CA VAL A 319 -6.22 17.99 -4.04
C VAL A 319 -7.65 18.26 -3.60
N SER A 320 -8.41 17.22 -3.29
CA SER A 320 -9.81 17.31 -2.86
C SER A 320 -9.93 17.94 -1.48
N SER A 321 -9.01 17.61 -0.57
CA SER A 321 -8.96 18.15 0.80
C SER A 321 -7.53 18.17 1.33
N LEU A 322 -7.23 19.18 2.16
CA LEU A 322 -5.97 19.23 2.92
C LEU A 322 -5.85 18.10 3.95
N SER A 323 -6.97 17.54 4.41
CA SER A 323 -6.98 16.42 5.34
C SER A 323 -6.77 15.06 4.68
N GLN A 324 -6.66 15.03 3.34
CA GLN A 324 -6.51 13.81 2.56
C GLN A 324 -5.14 13.71 1.88
N ALA A 325 -4.29 14.71 2.03
CA ALA A 325 -3.03 14.79 1.31
C ALA A 325 -1.88 15.28 2.17
N PHE A 326 -0.70 14.75 1.89
CA PHE A 326 0.56 15.19 2.48
C PHE A 326 1.63 15.37 1.41
N VAL A 327 2.67 16.11 1.77
CA VAL A 327 3.75 16.52 0.86
C VAL A 327 5.07 15.96 1.33
N THR A 328 5.85 15.49 0.37
CA THR A 328 7.30 15.28 0.53
C THR A 328 8.03 15.97 -0.62
N TRP A 329 9.30 16.28 -0.39
CA TRP A 329 10.11 17.01 -1.36
C TRP A 329 11.59 16.70 -1.19
N SER A 330 12.40 17.16 -2.12
CA SER A 330 13.86 17.10 -2.04
C SER A 330 14.48 18.17 -2.92
N LYS A 331 15.74 18.53 -2.66
CA LYS A 331 16.34 19.71 -3.26
C LYS A 331 17.81 19.48 -3.62
N THR A 332 18.24 20.10 -4.71
CA THR A 332 19.66 20.28 -5.04
C THR A 332 20.03 21.76 -5.05
N PRO A 333 21.19 22.13 -4.48
CA PRO A 333 21.72 23.50 -4.55
C PRO A 333 22.45 23.78 -5.88
N ASP A 334 23.07 24.96 -5.99
CA ASP A 334 24.05 25.28 -7.05
C ASP A 334 25.29 24.36 -6.93
N PRO A 335 25.92 23.89 -8.03
CA PRO A 335 27.12 23.05 -7.97
C PRO A 335 28.33 23.72 -7.31
N ASP A 336 28.38 25.05 -7.25
CA ASP A 336 29.44 25.83 -6.59
C ASP A 336 29.04 26.24 -5.15
N HIS A 337 27.89 25.77 -4.64
CA HIS A 337 27.44 26.11 -3.30
C HIS A 337 28.28 25.38 -2.23
N VAL A 338 28.94 26.17 -1.37
CA VAL A 338 29.93 25.68 -0.38
C VAL A 338 29.57 25.97 1.09
N THR A 339 28.54 26.78 1.35
CA THR A 339 28.18 27.20 2.71
C THR A 339 26.74 26.89 3.02
N TRP A 340 26.44 26.48 4.26
CA TRP A 340 25.07 26.35 4.71
C TRP A 340 24.48 27.70 5.11
N ASP A 341 23.51 28.21 4.38
CA ASP A 341 22.93 29.55 4.62
C ASP A 341 21.40 29.60 4.62
N ASN A 342 20.85 30.80 4.45
CA ASN A 342 19.43 31.14 4.49
C ASN A 342 18.61 30.52 3.35
N ASN A 343 19.27 30.13 2.26
CA ASN A 343 18.60 29.55 1.11
C ASN A 343 18.46 28.02 1.24
N ASP A 344 19.13 27.35 2.20
CA ASP A 344 19.36 25.90 2.21
C ASP A 344 18.24 25.07 2.86
N PRO A 345 18.05 25.05 4.20
CA PRO A 345 16.86 24.46 4.78
C PRO A 345 15.64 25.20 4.29
N ILE A 346 14.77 24.46 3.61
CA ILE A 346 13.47 24.94 3.19
C ILE A 346 12.40 24.05 3.82
N LEU A 347 11.17 24.50 3.69
CA LEU A 347 10.00 23.71 4.01
C LEU A 347 9.03 23.71 2.82
N GLY A 348 8.13 22.74 2.81
CA GLY A 348 7.07 22.60 1.82
C GLY A 348 5.74 22.30 2.49
N GLU A 349 4.67 22.98 2.09
CA GLU A 349 3.35 22.86 2.70
C GLU A 349 2.23 23.07 1.67
N LEU A 350 1.17 22.26 1.72
CA LEU A 350 -0.10 22.61 1.08
C LEU A 350 -0.78 23.72 1.87
N THR A 351 -0.76 24.95 1.38
CA THR A 351 -1.41 26.09 2.06
C THR A 351 -2.92 26.18 1.75
N SER A 352 -3.32 25.63 0.61
CA SER A 352 -4.72 25.45 0.21
C SER A 352 -4.84 24.21 -0.68
N PRO A 353 -6.05 23.70 -0.96
CA PRO A 353 -6.24 22.58 -1.87
C PRO A 353 -5.61 22.77 -3.25
N THR A 354 -5.36 24.01 -3.70
CA THR A 354 -4.80 24.33 -5.02
C THR A 354 -3.44 25.02 -4.95
N ASN A 355 -2.79 25.08 -3.77
CA ASN A 355 -1.49 25.73 -3.62
C ASN A 355 -0.55 24.96 -2.71
N LEU A 356 0.47 24.34 -3.32
CA LEU A 356 1.68 23.89 -2.63
C LEU A 356 2.64 25.08 -2.54
N GLN A 357 3.21 25.33 -1.37
CA GLN A 357 4.14 26.44 -1.16
C GLN A 357 5.45 25.94 -0.57
N PHE A 358 6.57 26.42 -1.13
CA PHE A 358 7.89 26.28 -0.56
C PHE A 358 8.35 27.60 0.05
N ARG A 359 8.95 27.53 1.23
CA ARG A 359 9.51 28.71 1.91
C ARG A 359 10.96 28.47 2.32
N ALA A 360 11.79 29.46 2.02
CA ALA A 360 13.17 29.60 2.49
C ALA A 360 13.30 30.94 3.22
N THR A 361 14.46 31.23 3.81
CA THR A 361 14.73 32.58 4.32
C THR A 361 15.17 33.49 3.17
N ASP A 362 16.04 32.99 2.28
CA ASP A 362 16.47 33.69 1.07
C ASP A 362 16.22 32.87 -0.21
N ALA A 363 16.13 33.57 -1.35
CA ALA A 363 15.92 32.97 -2.66
C ALA A 363 17.24 32.49 -3.27
N ASP A 364 17.20 31.44 -4.10
CA ASP A 364 18.31 31.07 -4.97
C ASP A 364 17.76 30.41 -6.25
N ASN A 365 17.90 31.09 -7.39
CA ASN A 365 17.33 30.64 -8.66
C ASN A 365 18.11 29.48 -9.32
N THR A 366 19.26 29.09 -8.75
CA THR A 366 20.02 27.93 -9.18
C THR A 366 19.58 26.65 -8.45
N HIS A 367 18.89 26.83 -7.31
CA HIS A 367 18.34 25.76 -6.50
C HIS A 367 17.07 25.21 -7.14
N THR A 368 16.95 23.89 -7.13
CA THR A 368 15.77 23.21 -7.69
C THR A 368 15.20 22.22 -6.70
N ILE A 369 13.87 22.22 -6.60
CA ILE A 369 13.08 21.43 -5.68
C ILE A 369 12.25 20.44 -6.50
N TRP A 370 12.35 19.15 -6.18
CA TRP A 370 11.41 18.13 -6.63
C TRP A 370 10.39 17.87 -5.53
N TRP A 371 9.13 17.77 -5.92
CA TRP A 371 8.03 17.62 -4.99
C TRP A 371 7.10 16.50 -5.44
N GLN A 372 6.43 15.90 -4.46
CA GLN A 372 5.29 15.02 -4.69
C GLN A 372 4.22 15.28 -3.64
N VAL A 373 2.96 15.29 -4.10
CA VAL A 373 1.76 15.39 -3.28
C VAL A 373 1.06 14.05 -3.35
N ILE A 374 0.89 13.41 -2.20
CA ILE A 374 0.24 12.11 -2.06
C ILE A 374 -1.15 12.38 -1.51
N GLU A 375 -2.18 12.05 -2.28
CA GLU A 375 -3.59 12.21 -1.90
C GLU A 375 -4.28 10.86 -1.83
N PHE A 376 -4.99 10.58 -0.74
CA PHE A 376 -5.91 9.44 -0.68
C PHE A 376 -7.29 9.90 -1.13
N THR A 377 -7.86 9.18 -2.09
CA THR A 377 -9.12 9.58 -2.74
C THR A 377 -10.33 9.39 -1.82
N ASN A 378 -10.22 8.54 -0.79
CA ASN A 378 -11.25 8.31 0.20
C ASN A 378 -10.86 8.89 1.57
N PRO A 379 -11.66 9.81 2.14
CA PRO A 379 -11.36 10.42 3.44
C PRO A 379 -11.47 9.46 4.64
N ALA A 380 -12.02 8.26 4.44
CA ALA A 380 -12.03 7.23 5.47
C ALA A 380 -10.65 6.57 5.65
N ASP A 381 -9.78 6.64 4.65
CA ASP A 381 -8.52 5.89 4.58
C ASP A 381 -7.33 6.69 5.12
N ILE A 382 -7.49 8.01 5.30
CA ILE A 382 -6.45 8.89 5.83
C ILE A 382 -7.06 10.04 6.64
N PHE A 383 -6.29 10.56 7.57
CA PHE A 383 -6.54 11.87 8.17
C PHE A 383 -5.23 12.63 8.38
N VAL A 384 -5.05 13.73 7.64
CA VAL A 384 -3.88 14.60 7.75
C VAL A 384 -4.22 15.85 8.57
N GLN A 385 -3.45 16.08 9.63
CA GLN A 385 -3.40 17.36 10.33
C GLN A 385 -2.07 18.03 10.01
N LYS A 386 -2.07 19.36 9.89
CA LYS A 386 -0.86 20.13 9.64
C LYS A 386 -0.89 21.46 10.37
N GLY A 387 0.29 22.05 10.55
CA GLY A 387 0.40 23.38 11.10
C GLY A 387 1.81 23.92 11.03
N THR A 388 1.95 25.14 11.54
CA THR A 388 3.19 25.91 11.51
C THR A 388 3.47 26.47 12.90
N ILE A 389 4.72 26.37 13.33
CA ILE A 389 5.24 27.09 14.49
C ILE A 389 6.09 28.24 13.94
N GLY A 390 5.72 29.49 14.24
CA GLY A 390 6.47 30.68 13.84
C GLY A 390 5.69 31.98 14.08
N PRO A 391 6.31 33.15 13.82
CA PRO A 391 7.73 33.34 13.49
C PRO A 391 8.66 33.09 14.70
N THR A 392 9.91 32.75 14.42
CA THR A 392 10.95 32.42 15.42
C THR A 392 10.58 31.21 16.27
N ALA A 393 10.38 30.07 15.61
CA ALA A 393 10.10 28.81 16.27
C ALA A 393 11.14 28.45 17.34
N MET A 394 12.43 28.70 17.08
CA MET A 394 13.51 28.47 18.05
C MET A 394 14.56 29.58 18.04
N ASN A 395 14.58 30.37 19.12
CA ASN A 395 15.53 31.46 19.39
C ASN A 395 17.00 31.00 19.52
N GLN A 396 17.95 31.88 19.18
CA GLN A 396 19.39 31.70 19.41
C GLN A 396 19.75 31.67 20.92
N GLY A 397 20.92 31.12 21.28
CA GLY A 397 21.55 31.28 22.62
C GLY A 397 21.66 30.02 23.52
N GLY A 398 22.87 29.78 24.06
CA GLY A 398 23.22 28.79 25.10
C GLY A 398 23.39 27.31 24.66
N PRO A 399 24.18 26.48 25.37
CA PRO A 399 24.44 25.07 25.01
C PRO A 399 23.32 24.10 25.41
N THR A 400 22.05 24.54 25.46
CA THR A 400 20.95 23.72 26.02
C THR A 400 20.02 23.18 24.94
N VAL A 401 19.48 21.97 25.16
CA VAL A 401 18.43 21.38 24.32
C VAL A 401 17.25 22.35 24.20
N GLN A 402 16.79 22.70 23.00
CA GLN A 402 15.53 23.43 22.79
C GLN A 402 14.43 22.50 22.38
N THR A 403 13.28 22.65 23.01
CA THR A 403 12.09 21.90 22.68
C THR A 403 10.95 22.87 22.45
N VAL A 404 10.20 22.62 21.39
CA VAL A 404 8.89 23.21 21.13
C VAL A 404 7.87 22.09 20.93
N THR A 405 6.61 22.43 21.11
CA THR A 405 5.50 21.48 20.97
C THR A 405 4.52 22.01 19.95
N ALA A 406 4.13 21.16 19.01
CA ALA A 406 2.91 21.37 18.23
C ALA A 406 1.76 20.59 18.88
N THR A 407 0.63 21.27 19.08
CA THR A 407 -0.61 20.66 19.56
C THR A 407 -1.52 20.36 18.39
N LEU A 408 -1.89 19.09 18.22
CA LEU A 408 -2.87 18.67 17.23
C LEU A 408 -4.27 19.02 17.75
N PRO A 409 -5.11 19.73 16.96
CA PRO A 409 -6.48 20.04 17.35
C PRO A 409 -7.35 18.80 17.59
N ILE A 410 -7.07 17.70 16.91
CA ILE A 410 -7.80 16.43 17.00
C ILE A 410 -6.83 15.34 17.40
N ALA A 411 -7.22 14.51 18.38
CA ALA A 411 -6.42 13.36 18.78
C ALA A 411 -6.32 12.34 17.65
N VAL A 412 -5.12 11.80 17.44
CA VAL A 412 -4.84 10.72 16.48
C VAL A 412 -4.54 9.40 17.19
N ASP A 413 -4.72 8.29 16.48
CA ASP A 413 -4.14 7.01 16.90
C ASP A 413 -2.63 6.98 16.63
N VAL A 414 -1.84 6.99 17.71
CA VAL A 414 -0.36 6.98 17.64
C VAL A 414 0.19 5.73 16.97
N SER A 415 -0.53 4.59 17.03
CA SER A 415 -0.15 3.34 16.38
C SER A 415 -0.44 3.32 14.87
N LYS A 416 -0.98 4.42 14.34
CA LYS A 416 -1.33 4.59 12.93
C LYS A 416 -0.82 5.89 12.34
N THR A 417 -0.10 6.68 13.15
CA THR A 417 0.29 8.04 12.77
C THR A 417 1.80 8.19 12.70
N PHE A 418 2.29 8.70 11.57
CA PHE A 418 3.65 9.19 11.45
C PHE A 418 3.67 10.72 11.27
N VAL A 419 4.83 11.31 11.50
CA VAL A 419 5.03 12.77 11.45
C VAL A 419 6.12 13.13 10.46
N LEU A 420 5.85 14.16 9.65
CA LEU A 420 6.83 14.79 8.77
C LEU A 420 7.03 16.24 9.19
N VAL A 421 8.29 16.65 9.34
CA VAL A 421 8.67 18.01 9.71
C VAL A 421 9.64 18.62 8.70
N GLY A 422 9.35 19.85 8.30
CA GLY A 422 10.23 20.72 7.52
C GLY A 422 10.47 22.03 8.26
N TYR A 423 11.58 22.70 7.99
CA TYR A 423 11.93 23.94 8.67
C TYR A 423 12.77 24.85 7.78
N ARG A 424 12.77 26.14 8.07
CA ARG A 424 13.74 27.08 7.51
C ARG A 424 14.49 27.79 8.62
N THR A 425 15.71 28.17 8.30
CA THR A 425 16.64 28.79 9.25
C THR A 425 17.09 30.14 8.75
N SER A 426 17.43 31.03 9.69
CA SER A 426 18.22 32.22 9.38
C SER A 426 19.57 32.11 10.06
N ARG A 427 20.61 32.57 9.36
CA ARG A 427 21.95 32.72 9.92
C ARG A 427 21.92 33.69 11.11
N GLY A 428 22.68 33.37 12.15
CA GLY A 428 23.03 34.33 13.20
C GLY A 428 23.92 35.46 12.66
N GLN A 429 24.06 36.54 13.43
CA GLN A 429 24.99 37.63 13.06
C GLN A 429 26.47 37.25 13.24
N ASP A 430 26.75 36.12 13.90
CA ASP A 430 28.11 35.68 14.22
C ASP A 430 28.62 34.65 13.20
N GLU A 431 29.92 34.69 12.91
CA GLU A 431 30.62 33.83 11.95
C GLU A 431 30.67 32.34 12.37
N ASP A 432 30.34 32.04 13.63
CA ASP A 432 30.27 30.70 14.22
C ASP A 432 28.88 30.04 14.06
N ASP A 433 28.30 30.09 12.86
CA ASP A 433 27.12 29.27 12.57
C ASP A 433 27.52 27.80 12.58
N ILE A 434 26.88 27.02 13.45
CA ILE A 434 27.14 25.59 13.55
C ILE A 434 25.91 24.84 13.08
N VAL A 435 26.12 23.98 12.10
CA VAL A 435 25.02 23.19 11.54
C VAL A 435 24.23 22.38 12.56
N GLY A 436 24.85 21.92 13.67
CA GLY A 436 24.15 21.20 14.74
C GLY A 436 23.04 22.00 15.42
N ALA A 437 23.13 23.34 15.41
CA ALA A 437 22.05 24.21 15.91
C ALA A 437 20.85 24.29 14.96
N ARG A 438 20.99 23.82 13.72
CA ARG A 438 19.93 23.76 12.71
C ARG A 438 19.25 22.39 12.65
N MET A 439 19.91 21.35 13.17
CA MET A 439 19.43 19.97 13.12
C MET A 439 18.30 19.72 14.12
N LEU A 440 17.17 19.22 13.61
CA LEU A 440 15.97 18.94 14.40
C LEU A 440 15.69 17.45 14.49
N ARG A 441 15.01 17.07 15.56
CA ARG A 441 14.30 15.81 15.72
C ARG A 441 12.84 16.11 16.00
N ALA A 442 11.92 15.33 15.42
CA ALA A 442 10.50 15.38 15.78
C ALA A 442 10.00 13.99 16.22
N GLN A 443 9.05 13.99 17.16
CA GLN A 443 8.47 12.77 17.73
C GLN A 443 6.98 13.00 18.02
N LEU A 444 6.15 12.01 17.69
CA LEU A 444 4.77 11.95 18.18
C LEU A 444 4.80 11.38 19.61
N THR A 445 4.73 12.25 20.61
CA THR A 445 4.88 11.87 22.03
C THR A 445 3.54 11.62 22.73
N GLY A 446 2.44 11.87 22.03
CA GLY A 446 1.09 11.54 22.46
C GLY A 446 0.08 11.78 21.35
N PRO A 447 -1.20 11.45 21.56
CA PRO A 447 -2.24 11.54 20.53
C PRO A 447 -2.53 12.97 20.08
N THR A 448 -2.09 13.99 20.83
CA THR A 448 -2.30 15.40 20.48
C THR A 448 -1.00 16.20 20.42
N THR A 449 0.16 15.55 20.48
CA THR A 449 1.43 16.23 20.83
C THR A 449 2.57 15.76 19.93
N ILE A 450 3.12 16.69 19.15
CA ILE A 450 4.42 16.51 18.48
C ILE A 450 5.46 17.30 19.27
N THR A 451 6.48 16.62 19.75
CA THR A 451 7.66 17.24 20.35
C THR A 451 8.70 17.45 19.24
N ILE A 452 9.19 18.68 19.10
CA ILE A 452 10.22 19.03 18.12
C ILE A 452 11.36 19.69 18.87
N ASP A 453 12.58 19.19 18.69
CA ASP A 453 13.69 19.63 19.51
C ASP A 453 15.04 19.59 18.78
N ARG A 454 16.01 20.35 19.31
CA ARG A 454 17.40 20.39 18.85
C ARG A 454 18.36 20.30 20.04
N ALA A 455 19.55 19.78 19.81
CA ALA A 455 20.50 19.47 20.87
C ALA A 455 21.36 20.67 21.32
N THR A 456 21.44 21.75 20.53
CA THR A 456 22.23 22.95 20.86
C THR A 456 21.57 24.21 20.30
N ARG A 457 21.70 25.34 21.00
CA ARG A 457 21.14 26.65 20.63
C ARG A 457 22.29 27.66 20.51
N ARG A 458 23.11 27.57 19.47
CA ARG A 458 24.14 28.61 19.24
C ARG A 458 23.55 29.78 18.47
N THR A 459 24.17 30.15 17.36
CA THR A 459 23.93 31.35 16.56
C THR A 459 22.81 31.14 15.54
N ALA A 460 22.46 29.91 15.18
CA ALA A 460 21.36 29.63 14.27
C ALA A 460 19.98 29.83 14.92
N ARG A 461 19.07 30.51 14.19
CA ARG A 461 17.65 30.60 14.52
C ARG A 461 16.84 29.69 13.61
N ILE A 462 15.91 28.92 14.19
CA ILE A 462 14.87 28.27 13.40
C ILE A 462 13.71 29.24 13.30
N GLU A 463 13.45 29.73 12.10
CA GLU A 463 12.46 30.77 11.87
C GLU A 463 11.06 30.21 11.87
N GLU A 464 10.91 29.04 11.28
CA GLU A 464 9.62 28.43 11.04
C GLU A 464 9.78 26.92 10.96
N ILE A 465 8.83 26.22 11.56
CA ILE A 465 8.72 24.76 11.51
C ILE A 465 7.32 24.43 11.01
N THR A 466 7.21 23.67 9.92
CA THR A 466 5.95 23.05 9.48
C THR A 466 5.93 21.60 9.89
N TRP A 467 4.76 21.13 10.32
CA TRP A 467 4.53 19.74 10.67
C TRP A 467 3.30 19.20 9.95
N GLN A 468 3.34 17.91 9.64
CA GLN A 468 2.23 17.11 9.15
C GLN A 468 2.13 15.87 10.05
N ALA A 469 0.97 15.60 10.63
CA ALA A 469 0.62 14.35 11.29
C ALA A 469 -0.31 13.57 10.36
N ILE A 470 0.14 12.40 9.89
CA ILE A 470 -0.55 11.58 8.90
C ILE A 470 -1.04 10.32 9.59
N GLU A 471 -2.34 10.29 9.91
CA GLU A 471 -3.01 9.11 10.47
C GLU A 471 -3.56 8.25 9.33
N LEU A 472 -3.01 7.05 9.15
CA LEU A 472 -3.46 6.08 8.15
C LEU A 472 -4.61 5.24 8.73
N ARG A 473 -5.74 5.20 8.04
CA ARG A 473 -6.97 4.54 8.52
C ARG A 473 -7.38 3.33 7.65
N ASP A 474 -6.59 3.03 6.64
CA ASP A 474 -6.69 1.91 5.69
C ASP A 474 -6.15 0.56 6.23
N GLY A 475 -6.09 0.41 7.56
CA GLY A 475 -5.50 -0.77 8.20
C GLY A 475 -3.98 -0.76 8.30
N SER A 476 -3.30 0.32 7.88
CA SER A 476 -1.87 0.50 8.13
C SER A 476 -1.54 0.56 9.63
N THR A 477 -0.31 0.21 9.97
CA THR A 477 0.23 0.34 11.32
C THR A 477 1.54 1.13 11.31
N VAL A 478 1.83 1.79 12.43
CA VAL A 478 3.01 2.63 12.63
C VAL A 478 3.68 2.27 13.94
N GLN A 479 4.97 1.99 13.86
CA GLN A 479 5.87 1.94 15.01
C GLN A 479 6.79 3.15 14.97
N HIS A 480 7.14 3.69 16.13
CA HIS A 480 7.95 4.89 16.22
C HIS A 480 8.80 4.92 17.48
N GLY A 481 9.86 5.72 17.45
CA GLY A 481 10.74 5.87 18.61
C GLY A 481 11.81 6.93 18.41
N SER A 482 12.81 6.88 19.29
CA SER A 482 14.05 7.63 19.14
C SER A 482 15.21 6.69 19.32
N GLU A 483 16.25 6.86 18.54
CA GLU A 483 17.49 6.12 18.70
C GLU A 483 18.67 7.06 18.87
N THR A 484 19.50 6.82 19.88
CA THR A 484 20.66 7.65 20.17
C THR A 484 21.90 6.95 19.64
N PHE A 485 22.61 7.62 18.73
CA PHE A 485 23.96 7.24 18.33
C PHE A 485 24.96 7.84 19.31
N PRO A 486 25.74 7.04 20.04
CA PRO A 486 26.89 7.53 20.77
C PRO A 486 27.93 8.15 19.82
N ASN A 487 28.86 8.92 20.38
CA ASN A 487 29.97 9.44 19.58
C ASN A 487 30.81 8.27 19.01
N SER A 488 31.33 8.43 17.79
CA SER A 488 32.10 7.41 17.05
C SER A 488 31.30 6.23 16.47
N ASP A 489 30.05 6.00 16.88
CA ASP A 489 29.27 4.85 16.41
C ASP A 489 28.67 5.10 15.02
N PRO A 490 28.94 4.24 14.01
CA PRO A 490 28.42 4.41 12.65
C PRO A 490 27.07 3.72 12.42
N LEU A 491 26.65 2.85 13.33
CA LEU A 491 25.52 1.95 13.15
C LEU A 491 24.81 1.72 14.49
N GLU A 492 23.47 1.77 14.46
CA GLU A 492 22.60 1.37 15.56
C GLU A 492 21.52 0.41 15.05
N THR A 493 21.06 -0.49 15.91
CA THR A 493 19.99 -1.43 15.60
C THR A 493 18.86 -1.31 16.62
N VAL A 494 17.64 -1.14 16.13
CA VAL A 494 16.43 -1.02 16.95
C VAL A 494 15.56 -2.24 16.75
N ASN A 495 15.14 -2.88 17.85
CA ASN A 495 14.14 -3.95 17.81
C ASN A 495 12.74 -3.34 17.67
N LEU A 496 11.95 -3.86 16.73
CA LEU A 496 10.54 -3.52 16.58
C LEU A 496 9.71 -4.27 17.61
N ALA A 497 8.66 -3.61 18.12
CA ALA A 497 7.75 -4.20 19.10
C ALA A 497 6.93 -5.35 18.48
N THR A 498 6.68 -5.29 17.17
CA THR A 498 6.04 -6.35 16.40
C THR A 498 6.73 -6.44 15.04
N PRO A 499 7.05 -7.64 14.54
CA PRO A 499 7.61 -7.78 13.21
C PRO A 499 6.66 -7.24 12.13
N VAL A 500 7.22 -6.56 11.13
CA VAL A 500 6.48 -5.99 10.00
C VAL A 500 6.70 -6.78 8.72
N ASP A 501 5.76 -6.69 7.79
CA ASP A 501 5.95 -7.20 6.43
C ASP A 501 6.84 -6.25 5.61
N VAL A 502 8.09 -6.66 5.37
CA VAL A 502 9.08 -5.84 4.65
C VAL A 502 8.69 -5.53 3.20
N THR A 503 7.78 -6.30 2.60
CA THR A 503 7.27 -6.04 1.25
C THR A 503 6.17 -4.98 1.23
N ARG A 504 5.75 -4.50 2.40
CA ARG A 504 4.72 -3.45 2.58
C ARG A 504 5.16 -2.39 3.57
N SER A 505 6.44 -2.34 3.93
CA SER A 505 6.92 -1.47 5.01
C SER A 505 8.06 -0.55 4.61
N VAL A 506 8.03 0.66 5.18
CA VAL A 506 9.07 1.67 5.01
C VAL A 506 9.61 2.13 6.35
N ALA A 507 10.88 2.51 6.41
CA ALA A 507 11.52 3.09 7.59
C ALA A 507 12.11 4.45 7.24
N PHE A 508 11.87 5.47 8.07
CA PHE A 508 12.38 6.82 7.82
C PHE A 508 12.46 7.70 9.07
N ALA A 509 13.24 8.78 8.99
CA ALA A 509 13.34 9.79 10.04
C ALA A 509 12.24 10.85 9.93
N SER A 510 11.89 11.49 11.03
CA SER A 510 10.81 12.48 11.09
C SER A 510 11.06 13.79 10.33
N VAL A 511 12.32 14.18 10.14
CA VAL A 511 12.71 15.50 9.63
C VAL A 511 13.28 15.42 8.22
N GLN A 512 12.81 16.32 7.36
CA GLN A 512 13.20 16.43 5.97
C GLN A 512 13.95 17.76 5.73
N PRO A 513 15.29 17.78 5.82
CA PRO A 513 16.07 19.02 5.75
C PRO A 513 16.34 19.49 4.32
N ALA A 514 16.45 18.55 3.36
CA ALA A 514 16.68 18.79 1.94
C ALA A 514 16.79 17.49 1.11
N ALA A 515 17.33 16.42 1.69
CA ALA A 515 17.68 15.16 1.01
C ALA A 515 16.86 13.97 1.53
N GLY A 516 15.53 14.09 1.51
CA GLY A 516 14.64 13.05 2.03
C GLY A 516 14.54 13.05 3.56
N GLN A 517 13.93 11.99 4.10
CA GLN A 517 13.55 11.85 5.51
C GLN A 517 14.67 11.17 6.32
N SER A 518 15.80 11.85 6.52
CA SER A 518 17.02 11.25 7.09
C SER A 518 17.55 11.88 8.38
N MET A 519 17.03 13.04 8.77
CA MET A 519 17.66 13.87 9.79
C MET A 519 17.11 13.62 11.20
N GLY A 520 18.04 13.58 12.15
CA GLY A 520 17.80 13.83 13.57
C GLY A 520 18.61 15.01 14.08
N ARG A 521 18.70 15.13 15.41
CA ARG A 521 19.45 16.20 16.08
C ARG A 521 20.87 15.75 16.45
N SER A 522 21.78 16.70 16.60
CA SER A 522 23.13 16.45 17.12
C SER A 522 23.65 17.66 17.88
N PRO A 523 24.39 17.50 19.00
CA PRO A 523 25.08 18.61 19.65
C PRO A 523 26.35 19.04 18.89
N TYR A 524 26.60 18.48 17.69
CA TYR A 524 27.78 18.76 16.88
C TYR A 524 28.00 20.26 16.71
N ALA A 525 29.14 20.72 17.22
CA ALA A 525 29.47 22.11 17.35
C ALA A 525 30.99 22.29 17.32
N PRO A 526 31.66 22.02 16.18
CA PRO A 526 33.10 22.18 16.10
C PRO A 526 33.47 23.63 16.38
N ASN A 527 34.48 23.83 17.21
CA ASN A 527 35.08 25.15 17.37
C ASN A 527 36.12 25.29 16.26
N ASN A 528 35.75 25.83 15.09
CA ASN A 528 36.63 26.50 14.11
C ASN A 528 36.03 26.52 12.69
N GLY A 529 35.64 27.71 12.22
CA GLY A 529 35.66 28.10 10.80
C GLY A 529 34.69 27.39 9.84
N SER A 530 34.68 27.87 8.60
CA SER A 530 33.75 27.54 7.50
C SER A 530 33.71 26.09 7.01
N ASN A 531 34.44 25.17 7.65
CA ASN A 531 34.50 23.75 7.27
C ASN A 531 33.85 22.82 8.32
N SER A 532 33.02 23.36 9.21
CA SER A 532 32.47 22.66 10.37
C SER A 532 31.01 22.21 10.21
N ASP A 533 30.39 22.39 9.03
CA ASP A 533 28.95 22.21 8.83
C ASP A 533 28.54 20.82 8.31
N TYR A 534 28.93 19.77 9.03
CA TYR A 534 28.55 18.39 8.69
C TYR A 534 27.13 18.03 9.17
N VAL A 535 26.09 18.24 8.36
CA VAL A 535 24.73 17.68 8.66
C VAL A 535 24.73 16.15 8.72
N GLY A 536 25.72 15.50 8.10
CA GLY A 536 25.87 14.05 8.05
C GLY A 536 26.02 13.37 9.42
N VAL A 537 26.41 14.12 10.47
CA VAL A 537 26.51 13.62 11.86
C VAL A 537 25.19 13.05 12.39
N GLY A 538 24.06 13.55 11.90
CA GLY A 538 22.71 13.09 12.26
C GLY A 538 21.84 12.82 11.04
N SER A 539 22.45 12.46 9.91
CA SER A 539 21.74 11.93 8.73
C SER A 539 22.01 10.43 8.62
N VAL A 540 20.93 9.64 8.58
CA VAL A 540 21.02 8.18 8.52
C VAL A 540 20.25 7.59 7.35
N THR A 541 20.72 6.44 6.87
CA THR A 541 19.90 5.47 6.13
C THR A 541 19.29 4.46 7.10
N MET A 542 18.06 4.03 6.86
CA MET A 542 17.37 3.04 7.70
C MET A 542 17.01 1.82 6.87
N ALA A 543 17.38 0.61 7.27
CA ALA A 543 17.04 -0.63 6.58
C ALA A 543 16.27 -1.57 7.52
N LEU A 544 15.17 -2.16 7.03
CA LEU A 544 14.46 -3.21 7.75
C LEU A 544 15.22 -4.53 7.62
N SER A 545 15.30 -5.31 8.70
CA SER A 545 15.83 -6.67 8.66
C SER A 545 14.96 -7.56 7.76
N PRO A 546 15.49 -8.61 7.12
CA PRO A 546 14.67 -9.52 6.32
C PRO A 546 13.52 -10.18 7.09
N ALA A 547 13.67 -10.36 8.41
CA ALA A 547 12.63 -10.88 9.30
C ALA A 547 11.58 -9.82 9.71
N GLY A 548 11.81 -8.55 9.37
CA GLY A 548 10.91 -7.45 9.68
C GLY A 548 10.86 -7.07 11.17
N ASP A 549 11.78 -7.58 11.99
CA ASP A 549 11.81 -7.41 13.44
C ASP A 549 12.78 -6.33 13.92
N GLN A 550 13.59 -5.76 13.02
CA GLN A 550 14.60 -4.75 13.36
C GLN A 550 14.73 -3.67 12.30
N ILE A 551 15.18 -2.50 12.73
CA ILE A 551 15.70 -1.43 11.88
C ILE A 551 17.21 -1.31 12.12
N THR A 552 18.01 -1.34 11.07
CA THR A 552 19.41 -0.93 11.13
C THR A 552 19.54 0.49 10.61
N MET A 553 20.05 1.39 11.44
CA MET A 553 20.32 2.78 11.10
C MET A 553 21.83 2.98 10.92
N GLN A 554 22.25 3.63 9.83
CA GLN A 554 23.67 3.85 9.53
C GLN A 554 23.93 5.31 9.16
N ARG A 555 25.03 5.88 9.68
CA ARG A 555 25.55 7.20 9.32
C ARG A 555 27.00 7.12 8.87
N SER A 556 27.42 8.06 8.02
CA SER A 556 28.79 8.12 7.49
C SER A 556 29.70 9.09 8.24
N ASN A 557 29.15 9.98 9.06
CA ASN A 557 29.92 10.87 9.93
C ASN A 557 29.62 10.56 11.39
N THR A 558 30.66 10.25 12.15
CA THR A 558 30.56 9.82 13.55
C THR A 558 31.22 10.80 14.52
N ASN A 559 31.51 12.04 14.08
CA ASN A 559 32.26 13.05 14.86
C ASN A 559 31.48 13.63 16.07
N SER A 560 30.23 13.22 16.29
CA SER A 560 29.44 13.58 17.46
C SER A 560 28.39 12.53 17.75
N SER A 561 27.72 12.63 18.91
CA SER A 561 26.48 11.88 19.11
C SER A 561 25.37 12.43 18.21
N ALA A 562 24.35 11.62 17.98
CA ALA A 562 23.12 12.05 17.30
C ALA A 562 21.92 11.33 17.91
N ASP A 563 20.73 11.86 17.65
CA ASP A 563 19.49 11.28 18.14
C ASP A 563 18.42 11.40 17.05
N ILE A 564 17.96 10.25 16.57
CA ILE A 564 17.13 10.11 15.38
C ILE A 564 15.72 9.70 15.80
N GLY A 565 14.74 10.57 15.54
CA GLY A 565 13.32 10.24 15.67
C GLY A 565 12.87 9.47 14.44
N TRP A 566 12.45 8.23 14.61
CA TRP A 566 12.19 7.28 13.52
C TRP A 566 10.75 6.80 13.51
N PHE A 567 10.29 6.41 12.32
CA PHE A 567 9.01 5.76 12.06
C PHE A 567 9.21 4.54 11.16
N VAL A 568 8.44 3.49 11.42
CA VAL A 568 8.21 2.36 10.51
C VAL A 568 6.73 2.30 10.23
N VAL A 569 6.37 2.37 8.95
CA VAL A 569 4.98 2.28 8.49
C VAL A 569 4.84 0.97 7.74
N GLU A 570 3.96 0.08 8.20
CA GLU A 570 3.47 -1.07 7.43
C GLU A 570 2.13 -0.71 6.82
N PHE A 571 2.06 -0.68 5.50
CA PHE A 571 0.84 -0.30 4.78
C PHE A 571 -0.21 -1.42 4.82
N GLY A 572 -1.45 -1.02 5.13
CA GLY A 572 -2.59 -1.90 5.31
C GLY A 572 -2.94 -2.66 4.04
N SER A 573 -3.39 -3.90 4.16
CA SER A 573 -3.73 -4.71 2.98
C SER A 573 -5.12 -4.41 2.39
N GLY A 574 -5.87 -3.47 2.97
CA GLY A 574 -7.27 -3.22 2.68
C GLY A 574 -7.53 -1.80 2.15
N GLY A 575 -7.58 -1.65 0.82
CA GLY A 575 -7.91 -0.35 0.23
C GLY A 575 -8.13 -0.38 -1.29
N GLY A 576 -9.37 -0.62 -1.72
CA GLY A 576 -9.90 0.02 -2.93
C GLY A 576 -10.09 -0.81 -4.21
N GLY A 577 -9.77 -2.09 -4.23
CA GLY A 577 -10.23 -2.98 -5.31
C GLY A 577 -11.61 -3.53 -4.97
N GLN A 578 -12.64 -3.27 -5.77
CA GLN A 578 -13.84 -4.12 -5.78
C GLN A 578 -13.45 -5.45 -6.47
N PRO A 579 -13.21 -6.56 -5.76
CA PRO A 579 -13.03 -7.85 -6.42
C PRO A 579 -14.28 -8.17 -7.24
N ARG A 580 -14.05 -8.38 -8.53
CA ARG A 580 -15.01 -8.99 -9.45
C ARG A 580 -15.28 -10.41 -8.95
N ILE A 581 -16.55 -10.74 -8.75
CA ILE A 581 -16.98 -12.03 -8.24
C ILE A 581 -16.95 -13.01 -9.41
N ASP A 582 -15.95 -13.90 -9.43
CA ASP A 582 -16.02 -15.10 -10.25
C ASP A 582 -16.90 -16.12 -9.52
N TRP A 583 -18.17 -16.17 -9.94
CA TRP A 583 -19.15 -17.11 -9.40
C TRP A 583 -18.84 -18.52 -9.92
N ILE A 584 -18.34 -19.40 -9.06
CA ILE A 584 -18.40 -20.85 -9.29
C ILE A 584 -19.40 -21.44 -8.31
N GLU A 585 -20.63 -21.67 -8.78
CA GLU A 585 -21.62 -22.43 -8.02
C GLU A 585 -21.32 -23.93 -8.11
N ARG A 586 -21.16 -24.59 -6.95
CA ARG A 586 -21.08 -26.05 -6.88
C ARG A 586 -22.32 -26.60 -6.16
N PHE A 587 -23.06 -27.43 -6.88
CA PHE A 587 -24.15 -28.24 -6.34
C PHE A 587 -23.55 -29.47 -5.63
N GLN A 588 -23.87 -29.66 -4.36
CA GLN A 588 -23.56 -30.87 -3.59
C GLN A 588 -24.83 -31.50 -3.04
#